data_AF-A0A512ALG9-F1
#
_entry.id   AF-A0A512ALG9-F1
#
_cell.length_a   1.000
_cell.length_b   1.000
_cell.length_c   1.000
_cell.angle_alpha   90.00
_cell.angle_beta   90.00
_cell.angle_gamma   90.00
#
_symmetry.space_group_name_H-M   'P 1'
#
loop_
_entity.id
_entity.type
_entity.pdbx_description
1 polymer ?
#
loop_
_entity_poly.entity_id
_entity_poly.type
_entity_poly.pdbx_seq_one_letter_code
_entity_poly.pdbx_strand_id
1 'polypeptide(L)'
;MKEFFRNVSPVRAAKDLWNILGAPSEFRFRSLALAILVTGGIFSVMWQQGGRGLPRPPEVIYFESWRADRSDAEIIAGNIAATKKARAEAAEEEARAEDVRKMYKAVGAATGLDTEAMDRQAKAEREAEARAAAARNQAILDRSLIKPAATPSPKAP
;
A
#
# COMPACT_ATOMS: atom_id res chain seq x y z
N MET A 1 54.86 1.90 -27.40
CA MET A 1 54.30 1.06 -26.33
C MET A 1 55.27 0.00 -25.80
N LYS A 2 56.07 -0.69 -26.62
CA LYS A 2 57.02 -1.73 -26.13
C LYS A 2 58.07 -1.22 -25.12
N GLU A 3 58.57 0.01 -25.28
CA GLU A 3 59.55 0.61 -24.35
C GLU A 3 58.96 0.95 -22.96
N PHE A 4 57.67 1.30 -22.87
CA PHE A 4 57.00 1.64 -21.61
C PHE A 4 56.85 0.41 -20.70
N PHE A 5 56.47 -0.73 -21.29
CA PHE A 5 56.35 -2.01 -20.58
C PHE A 5 57.70 -2.69 -20.28
N ARG A 6 58.82 -2.15 -20.79
CA ARG A 6 60.18 -2.61 -20.44
C ARG A 6 60.59 -2.11 -19.05
N ASN A 7 60.11 -0.93 -18.65
CA ASN A 7 60.42 -0.30 -17.36
C ASN A 7 59.27 -0.36 -16.35
N VAL A 8 58.03 -0.57 -16.81
CA VAL A 8 56.83 -0.70 -15.96
C VAL A 8 56.18 -2.06 -16.21
N SER A 9 56.22 -2.95 -15.22
CA SER A 9 55.56 -4.26 -15.29
C SER A 9 54.15 -4.17 -14.67
N PRO A 10 53.07 -4.29 -15.47
CA PRO A 10 51.70 -4.21 -14.97
C PRO A 10 51.38 -5.31 -13.96
N VAL A 11 51.96 -6.49 -14.16
CA VAL A 11 51.79 -7.64 -13.26
C VAL A 11 52.44 -7.36 -11.90
N ARG A 12 53.62 -6.73 -11.89
CA ARG A 12 54.25 -6.29 -10.62
C ARG A 12 53.43 -5.21 -9.95
N ALA A 13 52.93 -4.23 -10.70
CA ALA A 13 52.11 -3.15 -10.14
C ALA A 13 50.83 -3.68 -9.50
N ALA A 14 50.14 -4.64 -10.14
CA ALA A 14 48.97 -5.29 -9.57
C ALA A 14 49.29 -6.09 -8.29
N LYS A 15 50.40 -6.83 -8.30
CA LYS A 15 50.86 -7.60 -7.13
C LYS A 15 51.29 -6.70 -5.98
N ASP A 16 51.93 -5.58 -6.28
CA ASP A 16 52.33 -4.56 -5.32
C ASP A 16 51.10 -3.88 -4.70
N LEU A 17 50.13 -3.49 -5.52
CA LEU A 17 48.84 -2.97 -5.04
C LEU A 17 48.14 -3.98 -4.11
N TRP A 18 48.10 -5.27 -4.48
CA TRP A 18 47.47 -6.30 -3.66
C TRP A 18 48.20 -6.51 -2.32
N ASN A 19 49.52 -6.44 -2.32
CA ASN A 19 50.33 -6.51 -1.10
C ASN A 19 50.04 -5.30 -0.18
N ILE A 20 49.94 -4.10 -0.75
CA ILE A 20 49.65 -2.86 0.00
C ILE A 20 48.22 -2.87 0.55
N LEU A 21 47.24 -3.32 -0.23
CA LEU A 21 45.86 -3.49 0.24
C LEU A 21 45.74 -4.61 1.29
N GLY A 22 46.58 -5.65 1.20
CA GLY A 22 46.67 -6.75 2.15
C GLY A 22 47.45 -6.43 3.43
N ALA A 23 48.34 -5.44 3.40
CA ALA A 23 49.24 -5.12 4.51
C ALA A 23 48.49 -4.63 5.76
N PRO A 24 48.72 -5.21 6.95
CA PRO A 24 48.09 -4.73 8.18
C PRO A 24 48.49 -3.28 8.41
N SER A 25 47.49 -2.40 8.56
CA SER A 25 47.70 -0.98 8.83
C SER A 25 46.88 -0.59 10.04
N GLU A 26 47.43 0.29 10.87
CA GLU A 26 46.75 0.78 12.07
C GLU A 26 45.42 1.47 11.72
N PHE A 27 45.34 2.07 10.53
CA PHE A 27 44.21 2.89 10.12
C PHE A 27 43.16 2.14 9.30
N ARG A 28 43.30 0.83 8.98
CA ARG A 28 42.39 0.12 8.06
C ARG A 28 40.91 0.30 8.40
N PHE A 29 40.55 0.14 9.68
CA PHE A 29 39.18 0.29 10.13
C PHE A 29 38.75 1.76 10.20
N ARG A 30 39.67 2.68 10.53
CA ARG A 30 39.39 4.13 10.59
C ARG A 30 39.13 4.69 9.18
N SER A 31 39.96 4.32 8.20
CA SER A 31 39.79 4.73 6.80
C SER A 31 38.57 4.08 6.15
N LEU A 32 38.28 2.81 6.47
CA LEU A 32 37.05 2.16 6.03
C LEU A 32 35.80 2.86 6.57
N ALA A 33 35.78 3.16 7.88
CA ALA A 33 34.67 3.87 8.50
C ALA A 33 34.48 5.26 7.88
N LEU A 34 35.56 5.99 7.63
CA LEU A 34 35.52 7.29 6.96
C LEU A 34 34.99 7.19 5.53
N ALA A 35 35.43 6.19 4.76
CA ALA A 35 34.94 5.94 3.41
C ALA A 35 33.44 5.65 3.40
N ILE A 36 32.97 4.77 4.30
CA ILE A 36 31.54 4.47 4.46
C ILE A 36 30.76 5.72 4.85
N LEU A 37 31.28 6.56 5.75
CA LEU A 37 30.63 7.80 6.17
C LEU A 37 30.48 8.79 5.00
N VAL A 38 31.55 9.01 4.23
CA VAL A 38 31.54 9.94 3.09
C VAL A 38 30.61 9.43 2.00
N THR A 39 30.78 8.18 1.58
CA THR A 39 29.95 7.59 0.52
C THR A 39 28.50 7.47 0.96
N GLY A 40 28.24 6.92 2.14
CA GLY A 40 26.90 6.81 2.70
C GLY A 40 26.22 8.16 2.92
N GLY A 41 26.97 9.19 3.32
CA GLY A 41 26.46 10.56 3.45
C GLY A 41 25.98 11.13 2.11
N ILE A 42 26.76 10.97 1.05
CA ILE A 42 26.38 11.40 -0.32
C ILE A 42 25.09 10.68 -0.75
N PHE A 43 25.05 9.36 -0.64
CA PHE A 43 23.88 8.58 -1.02
C PHE A 43 22.66 8.88 -0.14
N SER A 44 22.85 9.18 1.15
CA SER A 44 21.76 9.58 2.05
C SER A 44 21.11 10.88 1.59
N VAL A 45 21.90 11.88 1.22
CA VAL A 45 21.38 13.15 0.68
C VAL A 45 20.66 12.89 -0.65
N MET A 46 21.24 12.09 -1.54
CA MET A 46 20.61 11.76 -2.83
C MET A 46 19.29 11.00 -2.66
N TRP A 47 19.21 10.07 -1.70
CA TRP A 47 18.02 9.29 -1.42
C TRP A 47 16.86 10.16 -0.93
N GLN A 48 17.15 11.18 -0.13
CA GLN A 48 16.15 12.12 0.39
C GLN A 48 15.62 13.07 -0.69
N GLN A 49 16.40 13.33 -1.73
CA GLN A 49 16.02 14.14 -2.87
C GLN A 49 15.18 13.28 -3.84
N GLY A 50 14.02 12.80 -3.37
CA GLY A 50 13.05 12.12 -4.21
C GLY A 50 12.77 12.95 -5.45
N GLY A 51 12.88 12.33 -6.64
CA GLY A 51 12.65 13.01 -7.90
C GLY A 51 11.30 13.73 -7.85
N ARG A 52 11.29 15.04 -8.11
CA ARG A 52 10.03 15.76 -8.35
C ARG A 52 9.41 15.16 -9.60
N GLY A 53 8.54 14.19 -9.42
CA GLY A 53 7.72 13.67 -10.49
C GLY A 53 6.97 14.83 -11.14
N LEU A 54 6.65 14.68 -12.43
CA LEU A 54 5.71 15.59 -13.08
C LEU A 54 4.45 15.70 -12.19
N PRO A 55 3.84 16.89 -12.09
CA PRO A 55 2.59 17.03 -11.34
C PRO A 55 1.60 15.95 -11.79
N ARG A 56 0.91 15.31 -10.82
CA ARG A 56 -0.10 14.29 -11.15
C ARG A 56 -1.07 14.90 -12.17
N PRO A 57 -1.34 14.20 -13.29
CA PRO A 57 -2.32 14.70 -14.25
C PRO A 57 -3.66 14.89 -13.54
N PRO A 58 -4.49 15.85 -13.98
CA PRO A 58 -5.79 16.08 -13.38
C PRO A 58 -6.63 14.80 -13.42
N GLU A 59 -7.30 14.49 -12.31
CA GLU A 59 -8.23 13.37 -12.23
C GLU A 59 -9.52 13.75 -12.98
N VAL A 60 -9.78 13.07 -14.10
CA VAL A 60 -11.04 13.25 -14.86
C VAL A 60 -12.06 12.28 -14.27
N ILE A 61 -12.98 12.82 -13.47
CA ILE A 61 -14.08 12.05 -12.89
C ILE A 61 -15.25 12.08 -13.87
N TYR A 62 -15.62 10.92 -14.40
CA TYR A 62 -16.80 10.77 -15.24
C TYR A 62 -18.03 10.49 -14.38
N PHE A 63 -19.10 11.22 -14.65
CA PHE A 63 -20.40 10.97 -14.05
C PHE A 63 -21.38 10.63 -15.16
N GLU A 64 -22.17 9.58 -14.95
CA GLU A 64 -23.24 9.25 -15.88
C GLU A 64 -24.34 10.30 -15.80
N SER A 65 -24.56 11.02 -16.90
CA SER A 65 -25.68 11.96 -17.03
C SER A 65 -26.87 11.22 -17.61
N TRP A 66 -27.92 11.12 -16.81
CA TRP A 66 -29.13 10.40 -17.18
C TRP A 66 -30.19 11.34 -17.75
N ARG A 67 -30.96 10.86 -18.74
CA ARG A 67 -32.10 11.62 -19.26
C ARG A 67 -33.19 11.78 -18.19
N ALA A 68 -33.86 12.93 -18.20
CA ALA A 68 -34.92 13.27 -17.24
C ALA A 68 -36.25 12.54 -17.53
N ASP A 69 -36.43 12.00 -18.73
CA ASP A 69 -37.67 11.37 -19.20
C ASP A 69 -37.67 9.84 -19.08
N ARG A 70 -36.71 9.27 -18.33
CA ARG A 70 -36.69 7.82 -18.06
C ARG A 70 -37.88 7.41 -17.19
N SER A 71 -38.44 6.26 -17.53
CA SER A 71 -39.48 5.62 -16.73
C SER A 71 -38.90 4.97 -15.47
N ASP A 72 -39.75 4.79 -14.44
CA ASP A 72 -39.37 4.09 -13.22
C ASP A 72 -38.85 2.67 -13.48
N ALA A 73 -39.41 1.99 -14.48
CA ALA A 73 -38.98 0.65 -14.88
C ALA A 73 -37.53 0.65 -15.41
N GLU A 74 -37.16 1.65 -16.22
CA GLU A 74 -35.80 1.81 -16.74
C GLU A 74 -34.81 2.18 -15.62
N ILE A 75 -35.24 3.01 -14.66
CA ILE A 75 -34.44 3.37 -13.49
C ILE A 75 -34.12 2.13 -12.65
N ILE A 76 -35.14 1.32 -12.34
CA ILE A 76 -34.98 0.09 -11.55
C ILE A 76 -34.07 -0.90 -12.27
N ALA A 77 -34.28 -1.12 -13.57
CA ALA A 77 -33.44 -2.00 -14.37
C ALA A 77 -31.97 -1.54 -14.38
N GLY A 78 -31.73 -0.23 -14.57
CA GLY A 78 -30.40 0.37 -14.53
C GLY A 78 -29.72 0.20 -13.17
N ASN A 79 -30.45 0.44 -12.08
CA ASN A 79 -29.93 0.27 -10.72
C ASN A 79 -29.56 -1.18 -10.41
N ILE A 80 -30.36 -2.15 -10.86
CA ILE A 80 -30.07 -3.58 -10.68
C ILE A 80 -28.77 -3.94 -11.44
N ALA A 81 -28.65 -3.50 -12.69
CA ALA A 81 -27.47 -3.76 -13.50
C ALA A 81 -26.20 -3.13 -12.88
N ALA A 82 -26.28 -1.87 -12.47
CA ALA A 82 -25.18 -1.16 -11.81
C ALA A 82 -24.78 -1.84 -10.49
N THR A 83 -25.76 -2.21 -9.66
CA THR A 83 -25.51 -2.92 -8.40
C THR A 83 -24.86 -4.28 -8.63
N LYS A 84 -25.30 -5.02 -9.66
CA LYS A 84 -24.71 -6.31 -10.01
C LYS A 84 -23.25 -6.15 -10.44
N LYS A 85 -22.95 -5.14 -11.26
CA LYS A 85 -21.59 -4.83 -11.69
C LYS A 85 -20.70 -4.46 -10.51
N ALA A 86 -21.13 -3.52 -9.68
CA ALA A 86 -20.39 -3.09 -8.49
C ALA A 86 -20.13 -4.26 -7.52
N ARG A 87 -21.11 -5.15 -7.32
CA ARG A 87 -20.91 -6.35 -6.49
C ARG A 87 -19.92 -7.34 -7.10
N ALA A 88 -19.91 -7.49 -8.42
CA ALA A 88 -18.95 -8.36 -9.10
C ALA A 88 -17.51 -7.83 -8.95
N GLU A 89 -17.32 -6.53 -9.19
CA GLU A 89 -16.02 -5.86 -9.02
C GLU A 89 -15.52 -5.96 -7.58
N ALA A 90 -16.39 -5.70 -6.59
CA ALA A 90 -16.05 -5.85 -5.18
C ALA A 90 -15.67 -7.29 -4.79
N ALA A 91 -16.33 -8.29 -5.39
CA ALA A 91 -16.00 -9.69 -5.15
C ALA A 91 -14.62 -10.06 -5.75
N GLU A 92 -14.28 -9.53 -6.93
CA GLU A 92 -12.95 -9.72 -7.52
C GLU A 92 -11.85 -9.05 -6.72
N GLU A 93 -12.08 -7.83 -6.22
CA GLU A 93 -11.14 -7.11 -5.36
C GLU A 93 -10.92 -7.85 -4.04
N GLU A 94 -11.98 -8.36 -3.42
CA GLU A 94 -11.86 -9.14 -2.18
C GLU A 94 -11.09 -10.44 -2.42
N ALA A 95 -11.31 -11.13 -3.54
CA ALA A 95 -10.54 -12.32 -3.90
C ALA A 95 -9.04 -12.01 -4.06
N ARG A 96 -8.70 -10.90 -4.73
CA ARG A 96 -7.30 -10.45 -4.84
C ARG A 96 -6.71 -10.08 -3.49
N ALA A 97 -7.50 -9.42 -2.64
CA ALA A 97 -7.06 -9.07 -1.28
C ALA A 97 -6.83 -10.32 -0.43
N GLU A 98 -7.66 -11.36 -0.56
CA GLU A 98 -7.45 -12.66 0.08
C GLU A 98 -6.14 -13.31 -0.36
N ASP A 99 -5.86 -13.33 -1.66
CA ASP A 99 -4.62 -13.88 -2.21
C ASP A 99 -3.40 -13.15 -1.67
N VAL A 100 -3.44 -11.82 -1.66
CA VAL A 100 -2.37 -10.98 -1.11
C VAL A 100 -2.16 -11.25 0.39
N ARG A 101 -3.25 -11.29 1.18
CA ARG A 101 -3.20 -11.61 2.61
C ARG A 101 -2.58 -12.99 2.85
N LYS A 102 -2.97 -14.00 2.07
CA LYS A 102 -2.42 -15.36 2.14
C LYS A 102 -0.92 -15.38 1.83
N MET A 103 -0.49 -14.63 0.81
CA MET A 103 0.92 -14.53 0.44
C MET A 103 1.76 -13.90 1.56
N TYR A 104 1.29 -12.79 2.14
CA TYR A 104 1.97 -12.15 3.28
C TYR A 104 2.00 -13.04 4.52
N LYS A 105 0.91 -13.78 4.79
CA LYS A 105 0.88 -14.76 5.88
C LYS A 105 1.96 -15.84 5.70
N ALA A 106 2.10 -16.38 4.49
CA ALA A 106 3.11 -17.40 4.19
C ALA A 106 4.53 -16.87 4.37
N VAL A 107 4.81 -15.64 3.91
CA VAL A 107 6.12 -14.99 4.12
C VAL A 107 6.39 -14.78 5.61
N GLY A 108 5.41 -14.27 6.37
CA GLY A 108 5.54 -14.05 7.80
C GLY A 108 5.87 -15.35 8.55
N ALA A 109 5.14 -16.43 8.24
CA ALA A 109 5.39 -17.75 8.81
C ALA A 109 6.80 -18.27 8.47
N ALA A 110 7.27 -18.08 7.23
CA ALA A 110 8.62 -18.47 6.83
C ALA A 110 9.72 -17.67 7.55
N THR A 111 9.44 -16.42 7.94
CA THR A 111 10.35 -15.57 8.72
C THR A 111 10.26 -15.78 10.23
N GLY A 112 9.45 -16.73 10.70
CA GLY A 112 9.31 -17.08 12.11
C GLY A 112 8.29 -16.27 12.91
N LEU A 113 7.38 -15.54 12.25
CA LEU A 113 6.25 -14.86 12.91
C LEU A 113 5.08 -15.82 13.14
N ASP A 114 4.43 -15.75 14.30
CA ASP A 114 3.17 -16.47 14.57
C ASP A 114 1.98 -15.76 13.92
N THR A 115 1.85 -15.96 12.62
CA THR A 115 0.82 -15.34 11.80
C THR A 115 -0.60 -15.86 12.10
N GLU A 116 -0.73 -17.05 12.71
CA GLU A 116 -2.05 -17.57 13.07
C GLU A 116 -2.61 -16.91 14.33
N ALA A 117 -1.78 -16.68 15.34
CA ALA A 117 -2.19 -15.94 16.53
C ALA A 117 -2.58 -14.49 16.16
N MET A 118 -1.78 -13.85 15.30
CA MET A 118 -2.07 -12.51 14.81
C MET A 118 -3.39 -12.44 14.03
N ASP A 119 -3.65 -13.41 13.15
CA ASP A 119 -4.93 -13.48 12.41
C ASP A 119 -6.14 -13.67 13.34
N ARG A 120 -6.03 -14.52 14.36
CA ARG A 120 -7.10 -14.72 15.34
C ARG A 120 -7.40 -13.44 16.12
N GLN A 121 -6.37 -12.75 16.59
CA GLN A 121 -6.52 -11.48 17.29
C GLN A 121 -7.14 -10.42 16.37
N ALA A 122 -6.64 -10.27 15.15
CA ALA A 122 -7.15 -9.31 14.18
C ALA A 122 -8.61 -9.59 13.77
N LYS A 123 -9.06 -10.86 13.79
CA LYS A 123 -10.48 -11.20 13.59
C LYS A 123 -11.33 -10.78 14.79
N ALA A 124 -10.88 -11.09 16.01
CA ALA A 124 -11.59 -10.73 17.23
C ALA A 124 -11.75 -9.20 17.38
N GLU A 125 -10.70 -8.44 17.06
CA GLU A 125 -10.73 -6.96 17.05
C GLU A 125 -11.71 -6.44 16.00
N ARG A 126 -11.64 -6.93 14.75
CA ARG A 126 -12.59 -6.54 13.68
C ARG A 126 -14.04 -6.84 14.04
N GLU A 127 -14.32 -7.99 14.66
CA GLU A 127 -15.67 -8.34 15.11
C GLU A 127 -16.15 -7.44 16.26
N ALA A 128 -15.25 -7.02 17.15
CA ALA A 128 -15.58 -6.09 18.23
C ALA A 128 -15.88 -4.68 17.66
N GLU A 129 -15.05 -4.21 16.74
CA GLU A 129 -15.26 -2.93 16.03
C GLU A 129 -16.55 -2.93 15.22
N ALA A 130 -16.83 -4.01 14.48
CA ALA A 130 -18.06 -4.14 13.70
C ALA A 130 -19.31 -4.10 14.60
N ARG A 131 -19.27 -4.77 15.77
CA ARG A 131 -20.35 -4.70 16.76
C ARG A 131 -20.52 -3.30 17.33
N ALA A 132 -19.42 -2.61 17.66
CA ALA A 132 -19.45 -1.24 18.15
C ALA A 132 -20.00 -0.26 17.08
N ALA A 133 -19.60 -0.43 15.82
CA ALA A 133 -20.12 0.36 14.70
C ALA A 133 -21.61 0.10 14.47
N ALA A 134 -22.06 -1.16 14.51
CA ALA A 134 -23.46 -1.51 14.39
C ALA A 134 -24.31 -0.89 15.51
N ALA A 135 -23.83 -0.95 16.76
CA ALA A 135 -24.50 -0.33 17.90
C ALA A 135 -24.57 1.21 17.76
N ARG A 136 -23.50 1.86 17.29
CA ARG A 136 -23.50 3.30 16.99
C ARG A 136 -24.49 3.64 15.89
N ASN A 137 -24.53 2.85 14.81
CA ASN A 137 -25.46 3.07 13.70
C ASN A 137 -26.91 2.91 14.16
N GLN A 138 -27.21 1.92 15.00
CA GLN A 138 -28.54 1.76 15.61
C GLN A 138 -28.92 2.96 16.48
N ALA A 139 -28.02 3.41 17.37
CA ALA A 139 -28.27 4.58 18.20
C ALA A 139 -28.52 5.87 17.38
N ILE A 140 -27.83 6.02 16.25
CA ILE A 140 -28.09 7.11 15.31
C ILE A 140 -29.47 6.95 14.66
N LEU A 141 -29.82 5.76 14.19
CA LEU A 141 -31.12 5.49 13.58
C LEU A 141 -32.26 5.79 14.57
N ASP A 142 -32.17 5.30 15.80
CA ASP A 142 -33.20 5.51 16.84
C ASP A 142 -33.39 6.99 17.18
N ARG A 143 -32.30 7.77 17.17
CA ARG A 143 -32.34 9.22 17.38
C ARG A 143 -32.90 9.98 16.17
N SER A 144 -32.68 9.47 14.96
CA SER A 144 -32.99 10.15 13.69
C SER A 144 -34.38 9.81 13.15
N LEU A 145 -34.96 8.69 13.58
CA LEU A 145 -36.29 8.28 13.17
C LEU A 145 -37.36 9.21 13.79
N ILE A 146 -37.86 10.15 13.00
CA ILE A 146 -39.09 10.87 13.31
C ILE A 146 -40.24 9.85 13.26
N LYS A 147 -40.89 9.61 14.39
CA LYS A 147 -42.08 8.77 14.51
C LYS A 147 -43.13 9.28 13.51
N PRO A 148 -43.59 8.47 12.53
CA PRO A 148 -44.59 8.94 11.57
C PRO A 148 -45.84 9.38 12.34
N ALA A 149 -46.30 10.60 12.08
CA ALA A 149 -47.52 11.12 12.67
C ALA A 149 -48.68 10.17 12.34
N ALA A 150 -49.48 9.84 13.34
CA ALA A 150 -50.63 8.96 13.23
C ALA A 150 -51.51 9.36 12.03
N THR A 151 -51.93 8.36 11.27
CA THR A 151 -52.81 8.46 10.10
C THR A 151 -54.00 9.39 10.39
N PRO A 152 -54.32 10.37 9.53
CA PRO A 152 -55.49 11.22 9.75
C PRO A 152 -56.77 10.37 9.72
N SER A 153 -57.55 10.49 10.81
CA SER A 153 -58.85 9.83 11.00
C SER A 153 -59.79 10.10 9.80
N PRO A 154 -60.56 9.11 9.32
CA PRO A 154 -61.49 9.31 8.23
C PRO A 154 -62.60 10.26 8.69
N LYS A 155 -62.73 11.39 7.98
CA LYS A 155 -63.88 12.29 8.12
C LYS A 155 -65.16 11.49 7.81
N ALA A 156 -66.01 11.31 8.82
CA ALA A 156 -67.38 10.83 8.68
C ALA A 156 -68.31 12.00 8.24
N PRO A 157 -69.49 11.70 7.64
CA PRO A 157 -70.16 12.50 6.61
C PRO A 157 -70.71 13.86 7.07
#